data_AF-A0A933VIP7-F1
#
_entry.id   AF-A0A933VIP7-F1
#
_cell.length_a   1.000
_cell.length_b   1.000
_cell.length_c   1.000
_cell.angle_alpha   90.00
_cell.angle_beta   90.00
_cell.angle_gamma   90.00
#
_symmetry.space_group_name_H-M   'P 1'
#
loop_
_entity.id
_entity.type
_entity.pdbx_description
1 polymer ?
#
loop_
_entity_poly.entity_id
_entity_poly.type
_entity_poly.pdbx_seq_one_letter_code
_entity_poly.pdbx_strand_id
1 'polypeptide(L)'
;MALDRTRLDELVWVEALSDDQTREDAAMAELMAEATRDIDHLTAVLLDALRETNGAGNDASGYDAVLEAIRRAQPAAFARLLQLVPHEPALWDALYFLRIGDDSPISEIIDALGAATISRAWHNYERTKEDRSWWAIDVLHDLTVHDHDEGLHRELLLQLVSDADDETMWTLAAGPVEDFLQPEAANRDLIESRVSWIEEQARRDPKLRHVLTGVWVTSLRPDVAARVDAARLHVQN
;
A
#
# COMPACT_ATOMS: atom_id res chain seq x y z
N MET A 1 -12.75 17.89 27.98
CA MET A 1 -13.90 17.07 27.57
C MET A 1 -13.32 16.03 26.62
N ALA A 2 -13.65 14.75 26.76
CA ALA A 2 -13.17 13.75 25.80
C ALA A 2 -13.84 14.03 24.44
N LEU A 3 -13.09 13.92 23.34
CA LEU A 3 -13.64 14.08 21.99
C LEU A 3 -14.69 12.99 21.76
N ASP A 4 -15.95 13.35 21.51
CA ASP A 4 -16.94 12.37 21.06
C ASP A 4 -17.09 12.45 19.53
N ARG A 5 -17.85 11.53 18.97
CA ARG A 5 -18.10 11.48 17.53
C ARG A 5 -18.73 12.77 17.01
N THR A 6 -19.73 13.32 17.71
CA THR A 6 -20.38 14.57 17.27
C THR A 6 -19.36 15.69 17.15
N ARG A 7 -18.42 15.76 18.09
CA ARG A 7 -17.32 16.72 18.02
C ARG A 7 -16.33 16.40 16.91
N LEU A 8 -15.98 15.13 16.67
CA LEU A 8 -15.13 14.74 15.55
C LEU A 8 -15.76 15.14 14.20
N ASP A 9 -17.05 14.84 14.00
CA ASP A 9 -17.80 15.20 12.80
C ASP A 9 -17.79 16.73 12.62
N GLU A 10 -18.04 17.51 13.68
CA GLU A 10 -17.95 18.97 13.62
C GLU A 10 -16.57 19.46 13.19
N LEU A 11 -15.49 18.83 13.65
CA LEU A 11 -14.12 19.23 13.32
C LEU A 11 -13.76 18.87 11.88
N VAL A 12 -14.11 17.65 11.44
CA VAL A 12 -13.93 17.16 10.06
C VAL A 12 -14.69 18.03 9.05
N TRP A 13 -15.95 18.33 9.33
CA TRP A 13 -16.79 19.11 8.42
C TRP A 13 -16.47 20.61 8.43
N VAL A 14 -15.87 21.13 9.51
CA VAL A 14 -15.35 22.50 9.53
C VAL A 14 -14.19 22.65 8.55
N GLU A 15 -13.34 21.65 8.39
CA GLU A 15 -12.25 21.68 7.41
C GLU A 15 -12.75 21.48 5.97
N ALA A 16 -13.68 20.54 5.75
CA ALA A 16 -14.16 20.26 4.40
C ALA A 16 -15.01 21.37 3.76
N LEU A 17 -15.58 22.30 4.55
CA LEU A 17 -16.62 23.24 4.08
C LEU A 17 -16.40 24.72 4.43
N SER A 18 -15.30 25.09 5.07
CA SER A 18 -15.07 26.45 5.56
C SER A 18 -14.14 27.25 4.64
N ASP A 19 -14.57 28.42 4.16
CA ASP A 19 -13.65 29.41 3.56
C ASP A 19 -12.84 30.18 4.65
N ASP A 20 -13.04 29.86 5.93
CA ASP A 20 -12.42 30.52 7.08
C ASP A 20 -11.27 29.68 7.65
N GLN A 21 -10.05 29.99 7.19
CA GLN A 21 -8.79 29.39 7.64
C GLN A 21 -8.61 29.42 9.17
N THR A 22 -9.12 30.45 9.85
CA THR A 22 -8.95 30.55 11.31
C THR A 22 -9.72 29.45 12.04
N ARG A 23 -10.87 29.06 11.48
CA ARG A 23 -11.74 28.03 12.04
C ARG A 23 -11.17 26.64 11.79
N GLU A 24 -10.58 26.42 10.61
CA GLU A 24 -9.83 25.20 10.27
C GLU A 24 -8.63 25.02 11.20
N ASP A 25 -7.80 26.06 11.35
CA ASP A 25 -6.62 26.02 12.22
C ASP A 25 -7.00 25.70 13.68
N ALA A 26 -8.13 26.24 14.16
CA ALA A 26 -8.64 25.97 15.50
C ALA A 26 -9.16 24.54 15.65
N ALA A 27 -9.89 24.03 14.65
CA ALA A 27 -10.37 22.66 14.64
C ALA A 27 -9.20 21.67 14.62
N MET A 28 -8.20 21.96 13.80
CA MET A 28 -6.99 21.17 13.69
C MET A 28 -6.20 21.16 15.00
N ALA A 29 -6.02 22.31 15.65
CA ALA A 29 -5.37 22.39 16.95
C ALA A 29 -6.08 21.54 18.02
N GLU A 30 -7.42 21.48 18.00
CA GLU A 30 -8.21 20.65 18.90
C GLU A 30 -8.01 19.15 18.63
N LEU A 31 -8.04 18.73 17.37
CA LEU A 31 -7.74 17.34 16.97
C LEU A 31 -6.34 16.92 17.42
N MET A 32 -5.35 17.79 17.23
CA MET A 32 -3.96 17.52 17.64
C MET A 32 -3.81 17.44 19.15
N ALA A 33 -4.56 18.25 19.90
CA ALA A 33 -4.60 18.17 21.36
C ALA A 33 -5.27 16.87 21.85
N GLU A 34 -6.28 16.35 21.15
CA GLU A 34 -6.88 15.04 21.45
C GLU A 34 -5.92 13.89 21.12
N ALA A 35 -5.34 13.89 19.92
CA ALA A 35 -4.39 12.86 19.45
C ALA A 35 -3.20 12.70 20.41
N THR A 36 -2.74 13.82 20.97
CA THR A 36 -1.64 13.84 21.95
C THR A 36 -2.07 13.29 23.32
N ARG A 37 -3.34 13.42 23.68
CA ARG A 37 -3.85 13.06 25.01
C ARG A 37 -4.21 11.58 25.11
N ASP A 38 -4.94 11.07 24.12
CA ASP A 38 -5.48 9.71 24.15
C ASP A 38 -5.69 9.20 22.71
N ILE A 39 -4.62 8.62 22.15
CA ILE A 39 -4.65 8.17 20.77
C ILE A 39 -5.54 6.94 20.56
N ASP A 40 -5.66 6.08 21.58
CA ASP A 40 -6.50 4.88 21.49
C ASP A 40 -7.97 5.29 21.39
N HIS A 41 -8.35 6.31 22.18
CA HIS A 41 -9.67 6.93 22.09
C HIS A 41 -9.90 7.59 20.73
N LEU A 42 -8.99 8.44 20.25
CA LEU A 42 -9.12 9.07 18.94
C LEU A 42 -9.23 8.04 17.80
N THR A 43 -8.43 6.98 17.87
CA THR A 43 -8.48 5.87 16.91
C THR A 43 -9.85 5.19 16.92
N ALA A 44 -10.40 4.92 18.10
CA ALA A 44 -11.73 4.32 18.22
C ALA A 44 -12.83 5.22 17.65
N VAL A 45 -12.77 6.54 17.90
CA VAL A 45 -13.74 7.49 17.35
C VAL A 45 -13.61 7.59 15.82
N LEU A 46 -12.38 7.62 15.28
CA LEU A 46 -12.14 7.61 13.83
C LEU A 46 -12.68 6.36 13.15
N LEU A 47 -12.40 5.18 13.71
CA LEU A 47 -12.88 3.92 13.14
C LEU A 47 -14.41 3.81 13.18
N ASP A 48 -15.04 4.29 14.26
CA ASP A 48 -16.51 4.33 14.36
C ASP A 48 -17.10 5.21 13.25
N ALA A 49 -16.53 6.40 13.07
CA ALA A 49 -16.96 7.36 12.07
C ALA A 49 -16.76 6.84 10.63
N LEU A 50 -15.61 6.21 10.34
CA LEU A 50 -15.30 5.62 9.02
C LEU A 50 -16.24 4.47 8.66
N ARG A 51 -16.54 3.57 9.60
CA ARG A 51 -17.42 2.42 9.35
C ARG A 51 -18.82 2.85 8.93
N GLU A 52 -19.33 3.93 9.50
CA GLU A 52 -20.65 4.45 9.14
C GLU A 52 -20.65 5.22 7.83
N THR A 53 -19.60 6.01 7.54
CA THR A 53 -19.45 6.69 6.25
C THR A 53 -19.41 5.68 5.10
N ASN A 54 -18.62 4.60 5.26
CA ASN A 54 -18.56 3.51 4.29
C ASN A 54 -19.89 2.76 4.15
N GLY A 55 -20.62 2.54 5.26
CA GLY A 55 -21.95 1.92 5.23
C GLY A 55 -23.02 2.77 4.53
N ALA A 56 -22.82 4.09 4.48
CA ALA A 56 -23.74 5.04 3.86
C ALA A 56 -23.42 5.33 2.38
N GLY A 57 -22.30 4.84 1.84
CA GLY A 57 -21.81 5.20 0.50
C GLY A 57 -21.41 6.67 0.38
N ASN A 58 -21.06 7.29 1.51
CA ASN A 58 -20.63 8.69 1.56
C ASN A 58 -19.13 8.79 1.26
N ASP A 59 -18.72 9.94 0.74
CA ASP A 59 -17.32 10.24 0.45
C ASP A 59 -16.49 10.29 1.74
N ALA A 60 -15.41 9.50 1.80
CA ALA A 60 -14.47 9.46 2.92
C ALA A 60 -13.44 10.61 2.88
N SER A 61 -13.51 11.47 1.86
CA SER A 61 -12.62 12.64 1.66
C SER A 61 -12.62 13.68 2.77
N GLY A 62 -13.46 13.57 3.80
CA GLY A 62 -13.35 14.42 4.99
C GLY A 62 -12.30 13.94 6.01
N TYR A 63 -11.93 12.66 5.99
CA TYR A 63 -11.04 12.07 7.00
C TYR A 63 -9.57 12.09 6.60
N ASP A 64 -9.27 12.40 5.34
CA ASP A 64 -7.90 12.54 4.84
C ASP A 64 -7.15 13.61 5.65
N ALA A 65 -7.73 14.77 5.85
CA ALA A 65 -7.10 15.87 6.54
C ALA A 65 -6.83 15.57 8.03
N VAL A 66 -7.72 14.82 8.68
CA VAL A 66 -7.49 14.33 10.05
C VAL A 66 -6.34 13.33 10.09
N LEU A 67 -6.28 12.40 9.13
CA LEU A 67 -5.19 11.42 9.04
C LEU A 67 -3.86 12.11 8.73
N GLU A 68 -3.82 13.11 7.84
CA GLU A 68 -2.63 13.91 7.53
C GLU A 68 -2.16 14.68 8.76
N ALA A 69 -3.09 15.25 9.52
CA ALA A 69 -2.77 15.93 10.76
C ALA A 69 -2.14 14.99 11.79
N ILE A 70 -2.73 13.80 11.97
CA ILE A 70 -2.17 12.77 12.85
C ILE A 70 -0.79 12.36 12.36
N ARG A 71 -0.60 12.13 11.05
CA ARG A 71 0.70 11.81 10.44
C ARG A 71 1.75 12.85 10.78
N ARG A 72 1.43 14.14 10.65
CA ARG A 72 2.36 15.26 10.92
C ARG A 72 2.66 15.47 12.40
N ALA A 73 1.64 15.45 13.26
CA ALA A 73 1.82 15.81 14.67
C ALA A 73 2.22 14.63 15.55
N GLN A 74 1.79 13.41 15.20
CA GLN A 74 1.99 12.20 15.98
C GLN A 74 2.37 11.02 15.07
N PRO A 75 3.58 10.99 14.46
CA PRO A 75 3.97 9.91 13.54
C PRO A 75 3.87 8.51 14.14
N ALA A 76 4.16 8.35 15.44
CA ALA A 76 4.01 7.08 16.15
C ALA A 76 2.54 6.63 16.25
N ALA A 77 1.61 7.57 16.38
CA ALA A 77 0.18 7.28 16.35
C ALA A 77 -0.27 6.86 14.96
N PHE A 78 0.18 7.58 13.93
CA PHE A 78 -0.12 7.23 12.54
C PHE A 78 0.39 5.82 12.21
N ALA A 79 1.62 5.48 12.58
CA ALA A 79 2.15 4.12 12.41
C ALA A 79 1.28 3.05 13.09
N ARG A 80 0.69 3.35 14.26
CA ARG A 80 -0.26 2.43 14.92
C ARG A 80 -1.58 2.32 14.16
N LEU A 81 -2.09 3.40 13.56
CA LEU A 81 -3.25 3.36 12.68
C LEU A 81 -2.97 2.48 11.47
N LEU A 82 -1.81 2.64 10.83
CA LEU A 82 -1.39 1.80 9.69
C LEU A 82 -1.43 0.30 10.07
N GLN A 83 -0.99 -0.07 11.27
CA GLN A 83 -1.04 -1.46 11.77
C GLN A 83 -2.46 -2.03 11.93
N LEU A 84 -3.50 -1.19 11.94
CA LEU A 84 -4.90 -1.63 12.01
C LEU A 84 -5.50 -1.94 10.64
N VAL A 85 -4.90 -1.48 9.54
CA VAL A 85 -5.38 -1.70 8.16
C VAL A 85 -5.72 -3.17 7.87
N PRO A 86 -4.91 -4.18 8.27
CA PRO A 86 -5.24 -5.59 8.01
C PRO A 86 -6.53 -6.08 8.69
N HIS A 87 -7.00 -5.36 9.71
CA HIS A 87 -8.18 -5.70 10.51
C HIS A 87 -9.36 -4.76 10.26
N GLU A 88 -9.10 -3.58 9.72
CA GLU A 88 -10.09 -2.52 9.50
C GLU A 88 -10.00 -1.99 8.07
N PRO A 89 -10.58 -2.68 7.07
CA PRO A 89 -10.50 -2.26 5.66
C PRO A 89 -11.03 -0.84 5.40
N ALA A 90 -11.99 -0.36 6.18
CA ALA A 90 -12.51 1.01 6.09
C ALA A 90 -11.42 2.08 6.36
N LEU A 91 -10.39 1.73 7.12
CA LEU A 91 -9.23 2.61 7.32
C LEU A 91 -8.40 2.74 6.05
N TRP A 92 -8.34 1.69 5.22
CA TRP A 92 -7.64 1.76 3.94
C TRP A 92 -8.27 2.78 3.01
N ASP A 93 -9.60 2.82 2.90
CA ASP A 93 -10.28 3.79 2.01
C ASP A 93 -9.92 5.23 2.38
N ALA A 94 -9.85 5.55 3.68
CA ALA A 94 -9.44 6.88 4.13
C ALA A 94 -7.95 7.17 3.88
N LEU A 95 -7.07 6.18 4.08
CA LEU A 95 -5.64 6.29 3.77
C LEU A 95 -5.36 6.37 2.27
N TYR A 96 -6.19 5.74 1.45
CA TYR A 96 -6.07 5.74 -0.01
C TYR A 96 -6.24 7.17 -0.56
N PHE A 97 -7.14 7.98 0.02
CA PHE A 97 -7.29 9.38 -0.41
C PHE A 97 -6.08 10.26 -0.10
N LEU A 98 -5.37 9.99 0.99
CA LEU A 98 -4.07 10.63 1.27
C LEU A 98 -3.01 10.35 0.22
N ARG A 99 -3.22 9.34 -0.63
CA ARG A 99 -2.26 8.89 -1.64
C ARG A 99 -2.23 9.74 -2.91
N ILE A 100 -3.22 10.60 -3.13
CA ILE A 100 -3.38 11.33 -4.42
C ILE A 100 -2.38 12.51 -4.55
N GLY A 101 -1.40 12.64 -3.65
CA GLY A 101 -0.37 13.70 -3.67
C GLY A 101 1.08 13.19 -3.85
N ASP A 102 2.01 14.12 -4.08
CA ASP A 102 3.45 13.86 -4.25
C ASP A 102 4.11 13.18 -3.02
N ASP A 103 3.48 13.29 -1.84
CA ASP A 103 3.95 12.73 -0.56
C ASP A 103 3.17 11.46 -0.16
N SER A 104 2.96 10.55 -1.11
CA SER A 104 2.27 9.27 -0.87
C SER A 104 2.87 8.52 0.33
N PRO A 105 2.06 8.11 1.32
CA PRO A 105 2.55 7.43 2.53
C PRO A 105 2.91 5.96 2.31
N ILE A 106 3.09 5.50 1.06
CA ILE A 106 3.29 4.08 0.75
C ILE A 106 4.55 3.51 1.40
N SER A 107 5.65 4.25 1.47
CA SER A 107 6.83 3.80 2.23
C SER A 107 6.52 3.66 3.72
N GLU A 108 5.79 4.61 4.31
CA GLU A 108 5.36 4.54 5.72
C GLU A 108 4.43 3.34 5.98
N ILE A 109 3.52 3.05 5.03
CA ILE A 109 2.63 1.87 5.07
C ILE A 109 3.45 0.58 5.03
N ILE A 110 4.41 0.49 4.11
CA ILE A 110 5.27 -0.68 3.98
C ILE A 110 6.14 -0.85 5.23
N ASP A 111 6.73 0.22 5.75
CA ASP A 111 7.54 0.19 6.97
C ASP A 111 6.70 -0.22 8.20
N ALA A 112 5.48 0.29 8.32
CA ALA A 112 4.61 0.01 9.46
C ALA A 112 4.05 -1.43 9.45
N LEU A 113 3.69 -1.94 8.26
CA LEU A 113 3.10 -3.27 8.10
C LEU A 113 4.14 -4.38 7.92
N GLY A 114 5.24 -4.06 7.26
CA GLY A 114 6.28 -4.99 6.82
C GLY A 114 5.86 -5.88 5.65
N ALA A 115 6.86 -6.33 4.88
CA ALA A 115 6.65 -7.14 3.68
C ALA A 115 5.85 -8.43 3.95
N ALA A 116 6.07 -9.08 5.09
CA ALA A 116 5.38 -10.34 5.43
C ALA A 116 3.87 -10.16 5.64
N THR A 117 3.43 -9.02 6.19
CA THR A 117 2.01 -8.73 6.39
C THR A 117 1.33 -8.45 5.05
N ILE A 118 1.96 -7.61 4.22
CA ILE A 118 1.47 -7.27 2.88
C ILE A 118 1.39 -8.53 2.01
N SER A 119 2.46 -9.34 1.99
CA SER A 119 2.49 -10.59 1.22
C SER A 119 1.38 -11.55 1.63
N ARG A 120 1.16 -11.73 2.95
CA ARG A 120 0.07 -12.59 3.44
C ARG A 120 -1.30 -12.09 3.01
N ALA A 121 -1.54 -10.79 3.10
CA ALA A 121 -2.80 -10.18 2.67
C ALA A 121 -3.00 -10.33 1.16
N TRP A 122 -1.96 -10.08 0.36
CA TRP A 122 -2.02 -10.29 -1.09
C TRP A 122 -2.35 -11.74 -1.45
N HIS A 123 -1.66 -12.73 -0.87
CA HIS A 123 -1.96 -14.14 -1.09
C HIS A 123 -3.35 -14.54 -0.60
N ASN A 124 -3.82 -13.94 0.50
CA ASN A 124 -5.19 -14.14 0.97
C ASN A 124 -6.21 -13.60 -0.04
N TYR A 125 -5.99 -12.40 -0.56
CA TYR A 125 -6.81 -11.83 -1.63
C TYR A 125 -6.81 -12.74 -2.86
N GLU A 126 -5.64 -13.19 -3.31
CA GLU A 126 -5.56 -14.03 -4.51
C GLU A 126 -6.31 -15.36 -4.40
N ARG A 127 -6.30 -15.98 -3.22
CA ARG A 127 -7.05 -17.23 -3.00
C ARG A 127 -8.55 -17.03 -2.80
N THR A 128 -8.93 -15.98 -2.07
CA THR A 128 -10.32 -15.81 -1.60
C THR A 128 -11.12 -14.83 -2.43
N LYS A 129 -10.43 -13.89 -3.10
CA LYS A 129 -10.99 -12.71 -3.77
C LYS A 129 -11.89 -11.88 -2.85
N GLU A 130 -11.61 -11.90 -1.55
CA GLU A 130 -12.32 -11.10 -0.55
C GLU A 130 -11.71 -9.69 -0.45
N ASP A 131 -12.54 -8.68 -0.65
CA ASP A 131 -12.14 -7.26 -0.66
C ASP A 131 -11.43 -6.78 0.61
N ARG A 132 -11.58 -7.48 1.75
CA ARG A 132 -10.87 -7.16 2.99
C ARG A 132 -9.34 -7.15 2.87
N SER A 133 -8.80 -7.82 1.85
CA SER A 133 -7.36 -7.85 1.56
C SER A 133 -6.98 -7.06 0.30
N TRP A 134 -7.93 -6.36 -0.31
CA TRP A 134 -7.71 -5.54 -1.50
C TRP A 134 -6.66 -4.45 -1.28
N TRP A 135 -6.56 -3.91 -0.07
CA TRP A 135 -5.54 -2.92 0.28
C TRP A 135 -4.11 -3.35 -0.08
N ALA A 136 -3.80 -4.65 -0.01
CA ALA A 136 -2.47 -5.16 -0.36
C ALA A 136 -2.22 -5.14 -1.88
N ILE A 137 -3.29 -5.21 -2.69
CA ILE A 137 -3.23 -5.03 -4.15
C ILE A 137 -2.90 -3.58 -4.46
N ASP A 138 -3.60 -2.63 -3.83
CA ASP A 138 -3.36 -1.21 -4.04
C ASP A 138 -1.92 -0.82 -3.66
N VAL A 139 -1.43 -1.28 -2.49
CA VAL A 139 -0.03 -1.03 -2.06
C VAL A 139 0.99 -1.49 -3.11
N LEU A 140 0.80 -2.67 -3.70
CA LEU A 140 1.70 -3.20 -4.73
C LEU A 140 1.60 -2.44 -6.05
N HIS A 141 0.38 -2.06 -6.44
CA HIS A 141 0.16 -1.26 -7.63
C HIS A 141 0.90 0.08 -7.52
N ASP A 142 0.83 0.74 -6.37
CA ASP A 142 1.48 2.04 -6.16
C ASP A 142 2.99 1.98 -6.17
N LEU A 143 3.53 0.92 -5.53
CA LEU A 143 4.95 0.66 -5.51
C LEU A 143 5.51 0.49 -6.94
N THR A 144 4.67 0.06 -7.88
CA THR A 144 5.00 -0.02 -9.30
C THR A 144 4.86 1.33 -10.01
N VAL A 145 3.73 2.01 -9.83
CA VAL A 145 3.35 3.20 -10.62
C VAL A 145 4.18 4.44 -10.24
N HIS A 146 4.44 4.65 -8.95
CA HIS A 146 5.01 5.90 -8.45
C HIS A 146 6.54 5.86 -8.28
N ASP A 147 7.21 4.85 -8.85
CA ASP A 147 8.66 4.63 -8.77
C ASP A 147 9.20 4.83 -7.34
N HIS A 148 8.47 4.24 -6.38
CA HIS A 148 8.80 4.27 -4.97
C HIS A 148 10.09 3.48 -4.68
N ASP A 149 10.52 3.46 -3.42
CA ASP A 149 11.75 2.80 -2.96
C ASP A 149 11.95 1.40 -3.58
N GLU A 150 12.91 1.33 -4.51
CA GLU A 150 13.27 0.12 -5.25
C GLU A 150 13.76 -1.02 -4.32
N GLY A 151 14.35 -0.67 -3.17
CA GLY A 151 14.74 -1.64 -2.15
C GLY A 151 13.53 -2.31 -1.52
N LEU A 152 12.52 -1.52 -1.13
CA LEU A 152 11.26 -2.04 -0.58
C LEU A 152 10.51 -2.89 -1.61
N HIS A 153 10.47 -2.48 -2.88
CA HIS A 153 9.85 -3.28 -3.94
C HIS A 153 10.52 -4.65 -4.07
N ARG A 154 11.86 -4.70 -4.10
CA ARG A 154 12.61 -5.96 -4.17
C ARG A 154 12.38 -6.85 -2.96
N GLU A 155 12.36 -6.28 -1.76
CA GLU A 155 12.09 -7.01 -0.52
C GLU A 155 10.69 -7.64 -0.56
N LEU A 156 9.67 -6.85 -0.90
CA LEU A 156 8.29 -7.32 -0.96
C LEU A 156 8.11 -8.38 -2.05
N LEU A 157 8.75 -8.25 -3.20
CA LEU A 157 8.69 -9.25 -4.26
C LEU A 157 9.30 -10.59 -3.83
N LEU A 158 10.45 -10.57 -3.14
CA LEU A 158 11.06 -11.78 -2.59
C LEU A 158 10.17 -12.43 -1.53
N GLN A 159 9.52 -11.63 -0.69
CA GLN A 159 8.57 -12.14 0.30
C GLN A 159 7.35 -12.79 -0.39
N LEU A 160 6.79 -12.15 -1.41
CA LEU A 160 5.69 -12.71 -2.21
C LEU A 160 6.06 -14.06 -2.83
N VAL A 161 7.25 -14.15 -3.44
CA VAL A 161 7.76 -15.41 -4.00
C VAL A 161 7.94 -16.46 -2.91
N SER A 162 8.54 -16.10 -1.77
CA SER A 162 8.73 -17.00 -0.63
C SER A 162 7.40 -17.58 -0.14
N ASP A 163 6.33 -16.78 -0.10
CA ASP A 163 5.03 -17.19 0.44
C ASP A 163 4.09 -17.81 -0.59
N ALA A 164 4.41 -17.74 -1.89
CA ALA A 164 3.55 -18.26 -2.96
C ALA A 164 3.32 -19.78 -2.88
N ASP A 165 2.12 -20.22 -3.20
CA ASP A 165 1.81 -21.64 -3.42
C ASP A 165 1.52 -21.86 -4.91
N ASP A 166 1.20 -23.10 -5.29
CA ASP A 166 0.92 -23.44 -6.69
C ASP A 166 -0.30 -22.68 -7.24
N GLU A 167 -1.23 -22.23 -6.37
CA GLU A 167 -2.42 -21.48 -6.77
C GLU A 167 -2.10 -20.01 -7.05
N THR A 168 -1.30 -19.38 -6.20
CA THR A 168 -1.00 -17.94 -6.32
C THR A 168 0.22 -17.63 -7.19
N MET A 169 1.06 -18.64 -7.50
CA MET A 169 2.28 -18.45 -8.29
C MET A 169 2.04 -17.86 -9.68
N TRP A 170 0.99 -18.28 -10.38
CA TRP A 170 0.69 -17.80 -11.72
C TRP A 170 0.21 -16.34 -11.71
N THR A 171 -0.61 -15.96 -10.73
CA THR A 171 -1.01 -14.56 -10.59
C THR A 171 0.15 -13.69 -10.13
N LEU A 172 1.05 -14.21 -9.29
CA LEU A 172 2.25 -13.50 -8.88
C LEU A 172 3.14 -13.17 -10.08
N ALA A 173 3.25 -14.13 -11.01
CA ALA A 173 3.99 -13.97 -12.24
C ALA A 173 3.38 -12.94 -13.19
N ALA A 174 2.05 -12.97 -13.39
CA ALA A 174 1.34 -12.11 -14.33
C ALA A 174 0.98 -10.72 -13.76
N GLY A 175 1.13 -10.52 -12.45
CA GLY A 175 0.93 -9.22 -11.78
C GLY A 175 2.26 -8.70 -11.23
N PRO A 176 2.55 -8.81 -9.92
CA PRO A 176 3.68 -8.13 -9.30
C PRO A 176 5.05 -8.33 -9.96
N VAL A 177 5.36 -9.53 -10.46
CA VAL A 177 6.64 -9.77 -11.15
C VAL A 177 6.67 -9.10 -12.54
N GLU A 178 5.58 -9.17 -13.29
CA GLU A 178 5.46 -8.54 -14.60
C GLU A 178 5.47 -7.01 -14.48
N ASP A 179 4.69 -6.47 -13.55
CA ASP A 179 4.62 -5.06 -13.19
C ASP A 179 6.01 -4.50 -12.81
N PHE A 180 6.77 -5.23 -11.99
CA PHE A 180 8.14 -4.86 -11.64
C PHE A 180 9.05 -4.75 -12.90
N LEU A 181 8.88 -5.65 -13.86
CA LEU A 181 9.64 -5.71 -15.12
C LEU A 181 9.11 -4.76 -16.21
N GLN A 182 7.97 -4.11 -15.99
CA GLN A 182 7.31 -3.22 -16.94
C GLN A 182 6.83 -1.91 -16.26
N PRO A 183 7.71 -1.08 -15.70
CA PRO A 183 7.33 0.25 -15.26
C PRO A 183 6.87 1.04 -16.49
N GLU A 184 5.75 1.72 -16.31
CA GLU A 184 5.11 2.57 -17.31
C GLU A 184 6.01 3.75 -17.74
N ALA A 185 7.06 4.04 -16.96
CA ALA A 185 8.04 5.10 -17.22
C ALA A 185 9.27 4.60 -18.02
N ALA A 186 9.63 5.36 -19.04
CA ALA A 186 10.70 5.12 -20.03
C ALA A 186 12.15 5.07 -19.48
N ASN A 187 12.37 4.84 -18.19
CA ASN A 187 13.70 4.78 -17.58
C ASN A 187 14.38 3.43 -17.89
N ARG A 188 15.17 3.41 -18.96
CA ARG A 188 15.92 2.22 -19.40
C ARG A 188 16.88 1.70 -18.33
N ASP A 189 17.49 2.58 -17.54
CA ASP A 189 18.50 2.21 -16.55
C ASP A 189 17.85 1.52 -15.34
N LEU A 190 16.66 1.98 -14.93
CA LEU A 190 15.86 1.31 -13.91
C LEU A 190 15.49 -0.11 -14.36
N ILE A 191 15.01 -0.26 -15.60
CA ILE A 191 14.70 -1.58 -16.16
C ILE A 191 15.90 -2.49 -16.21
N GLU A 192 17.05 -1.97 -16.64
CA GLU A 192 18.29 -2.75 -16.68
C GLU A 192 18.69 -3.23 -15.28
N SER A 193 18.56 -2.37 -14.27
CA SER A 193 18.80 -2.69 -12.85
C SER A 193 17.85 -3.79 -12.35
N ARG A 194 16.54 -3.68 -12.63
CA ARG A 194 15.52 -4.64 -12.22
C ARG A 194 15.73 -6.02 -12.85
N VAL A 195 15.95 -6.08 -14.16
CA VAL A 195 16.18 -7.33 -14.88
C VAL A 195 17.47 -8.01 -14.40
N SER A 196 18.56 -7.24 -14.26
CA SER A 196 19.82 -7.77 -13.74
C SER A 196 19.69 -8.33 -12.32
N TRP A 197 18.88 -7.66 -11.48
CA TRP A 197 18.57 -8.16 -10.14
C TRP A 197 17.75 -9.46 -10.19
N ILE A 198 16.68 -9.53 -10.99
CA ILE A 198 15.87 -10.75 -11.18
C ILE A 198 16.72 -11.93 -11.65
N GLU A 199 17.61 -11.72 -12.62
CA GLU A 199 18.52 -12.78 -13.11
C GLU A 199 19.43 -13.33 -12.00
N GLU A 200 19.96 -12.45 -11.13
CA GLU A 200 20.77 -12.88 -9.99
C GLU A 200 19.94 -13.67 -8.97
N GLN A 201 18.74 -13.20 -8.64
CA GLN A 201 17.88 -13.90 -7.70
C GLN A 201 17.42 -15.25 -8.27
N ALA A 202 17.02 -15.31 -9.53
CA ALA A 202 16.56 -16.56 -10.17
C ALA A 202 17.68 -17.61 -10.28
N ARG A 203 18.95 -17.22 -10.28
CA ARG A 203 20.08 -18.16 -10.16
C ARG A 203 20.14 -18.83 -8.79
N ARG A 204 19.74 -18.13 -7.73
CA ARG A 204 19.82 -18.57 -6.33
C ARG A 204 18.54 -19.22 -5.83
N ASP A 205 17.40 -18.78 -6.34
CA ASP A 205 16.07 -19.19 -5.90
C ASP A 205 15.33 -19.97 -7.00
N PRO A 206 15.24 -21.30 -6.88
CA PRO A 206 14.47 -22.14 -7.81
C PRO A 206 12.99 -21.77 -7.87
N LYS A 207 12.41 -21.24 -6.78
CA LYS A 207 11.00 -20.86 -6.72
C LYS A 207 10.75 -19.60 -7.53
N LEU A 208 11.59 -18.56 -7.38
CA LEU A 208 11.54 -17.40 -8.26
C LEU A 208 11.68 -17.81 -9.72
N ARG A 209 12.60 -18.72 -10.04
CA ARG A 209 12.77 -19.24 -11.40
C ARG A 209 11.50 -19.92 -11.93
N HIS A 210 10.78 -20.64 -11.07
CA HIS A 210 9.49 -21.23 -11.44
C HIS A 210 8.43 -20.14 -11.67
N VAL A 211 8.36 -19.10 -10.83
CA VAL A 211 7.47 -17.96 -11.04
C VAL A 211 7.70 -17.28 -12.39
N LEU A 212 8.96 -17.11 -12.81
CA LEU A 212 9.29 -16.54 -14.13
C LEU A 212 8.74 -17.33 -15.33
N THR A 213 8.33 -18.59 -15.13
CA THR A 213 7.65 -19.36 -16.19
C THR A 213 6.23 -18.84 -16.48
N GLY A 214 5.62 -18.11 -15.55
CA GLY A 214 4.29 -17.51 -15.71
C GLY A 214 4.27 -16.08 -16.24
N VAL A 215 5.41 -15.40 -16.32
CA VAL A 215 5.49 -14.01 -16.80
C VAL A 215 5.12 -13.94 -18.28
N TRP A 216 4.22 -13.01 -18.66
CA TRP A 216 3.84 -12.82 -20.05
C TRP A 216 4.86 -11.96 -20.79
N VAL A 217 5.94 -12.59 -21.24
CA VAL A 217 7.04 -11.91 -21.95
C VAL A 217 6.62 -11.09 -23.19
N THR A 218 5.41 -11.27 -23.70
CA THR A 218 4.85 -10.48 -24.81
C THR A 218 4.50 -9.04 -24.46
N SER A 219 4.27 -8.73 -23.17
CA SER A 219 4.05 -7.36 -22.69
C SER A 219 5.37 -6.62 -22.45
N LEU A 220 6.46 -7.37 -22.30
CA LEU A 220 7.80 -6.84 -22.06
C LEU A 220 8.50 -6.37 -23.35
N ARG A 221 9.48 -5.49 -23.19
CA ARG A 221 10.42 -5.17 -24.28
C ARG A 221 11.15 -6.44 -24.75
N PRO A 222 11.43 -6.61 -26.06
CA PRO A 222 12.05 -7.83 -26.58
C PRO A 222 13.38 -8.22 -25.94
N ASP A 223 14.21 -7.25 -25.56
CA ASP A 223 15.49 -7.51 -24.90
C ASP A 223 15.33 -7.96 -23.44
N VAL A 224 14.33 -7.42 -22.75
CA VAL A 224 13.94 -7.86 -21.39
C VAL A 224 13.32 -9.26 -21.44
N ALA A 225 12.40 -9.49 -22.39
CA ALA A 225 11.77 -10.78 -22.63
C ALA A 225 12.79 -11.90 -22.84
N ALA A 226 13.80 -11.68 -23.69
CA ALA A 226 14.87 -12.65 -23.94
C ALA A 226 15.70 -12.99 -22.68
N ARG A 227 15.90 -12.00 -21.79
CA ARG A 227 16.61 -12.18 -20.52
C ARG A 227 15.78 -12.95 -19.49
N VAL A 228 14.49 -12.63 -19.38
CA VAL A 228 13.54 -13.39 -18.55
C VAL A 228 13.45 -14.84 -19.04
N ASP A 229 13.40 -15.06 -20.36
CA ASP A 229 13.45 -16.38 -20.98
C ASP A 229 14.72 -17.16 -20.61
N ALA A 230 15.88 -16.51 -20.70
CA ALA A 230 17.15 -17.14 -20.31
C ALA A 230 17.16 -17.49 -18.81
N ALA A 231 16.69 -16.59 -17.94
CA ALA A 231 16.65 -16.76 -16.51
C ALA A 231 15.77 -17.94 -16.07
N ARG A 232 14.60 -18.12 -16.71
CA ARG A 232 13.70 -19.25 -16.41
C ARG A 232 14.21 -20.61 -16.92
N LEU A 233 15.04 -20.62 -17.97
CA LEU A 233 15.57 -21.85 -18.58
C LEU A 233 16.81 -22.43 -17.90
N HIS A 234 17.44 -21.74 -16.93
CA HIS A 234 18.58 -22.25 -16.15
C HIS A 234 18.26 -23.42 -15.20
N VAL A 235 17.17 -24.17 -15.44
CA VAL A 235 16.77 -25.40 -14.73
C VAL A 235 17.50 -26.65 -15.27
N GLN A 236 18.21 -26.57 -16.41
CA GLN A 236 18.80 -27.76 -17.03
C GLN A 236 20.33 -27.70 -17.06
N ASN A 237 20.95 -28.20 -15.99
CA ASN A 237 22.22 -28.96 -15.99
C ASN A 237 22.37 -29.73 -14.69
#